data_AF-A0A8S3X9P6-F1
#
_entry.id   AF-A0A8S3X9P6-F1
#
_cell.length_a   1.000
_cell.length_b   1.000
_cell.length_c   1.000
_cell.angle_alpha   90.00
_cell.angle_beta   90.00
_cell.angle_gamma   90.00
#
_symmetry.space_group_name_H-M   'P 1'
#
loop_
_entity.id
_entity.type
_entity.pdbx_description
1 polymer ?
#
loop_
_entity_poly.entity_id
_entity_poly.type
_entity_poly.pdbx_seq_one_letter_code
_entity_poly.pdbx_strand_id
1 'polypeptide(L)'
;MNLLIVANSAEVGIVTQLKQLRSKLEEANKGTRSTPLENRPRLPLIPLRKRNQAALRALNPMLSTYLEASRDLCEMDLIHFGAALVVCRIIGTNISMAGRATAQSSAISTWRKRIEDRIATARALIGKLTSFRSG
;
A
#
# COMPACT_ATOMS: atom_id res chain seq x y z
N MET A 1 22.09 21.76 36.00
CA MET A 1 20.65 21.42 35.92
C MET A 1 20.53 20.39 34.79
N ASN A 2 20.75 19.12 35.11
CA ASN A 2 20.83 18.02 34.15
C ASN A 2 19.43 17.42 33.97
N LEU A 3 18.74 17.79 32.89
CA LEU A 3 17.55 17.08 32.46
C LEU A 3 17.98 15.85 31.66
N LEU A 4 17.90 14.71 32.34
CA LEU A 4 17.97 13.35 31.80
C LEU A 4 16.97 13.19 30.65
N ILE A 5 17.44 13.33 29.40
CA ILE A 5 16.78 12.72 28.25
C ILE A 5 17.24 11.26 28.22
N VAL A 6 16.69 10.45 29.13
CA VAL A 6 16.64 9.01 28.93
C VAL A 6 15.54 8.79 27.89
N ALA A 7 15.87 9.02 26.63
CA ALA A 7 15.06 8.52 25.53
C ALA A 7 15.06 7.00 25.68
N ASN A 8 13.92 6.47 26.08
CA ASN A 8 13.70 5.07 26.40
C ASN A 8 14.20 4.21 25.22
N SER A 9 15.19 3.33 25.43
CA SER A 9 15.84 2.57 24.33
C SER A 9 14.85 1.78 23.46
N ALA A 10 13.67 1.47 24.00
CA ALA A 10 12.55 0.88 23.27
C ALA A 10 11.90 1.84 22.25
N GLU A 11 11.72 3.12 22.58
CA GLU A 11 11.17 4.13 21.67
C GLU A 11 12.13 4.46 20.52
N VAL A 12 13.43 4.56 20.83
CA VAL A 12 14.48 4.72 19.80
C VAL A 12 14.53 3.50 18.87
N GLY A 13 14.36 2.30 19.43
CA GLY A 13 14.25 1.06 18.64
C GLY A 13 13.03 1.04 17.72
N ILE A 14 11.85 1.42 18.22
CA ILE A 14 10.59 1.47 17.45
C ILE A 14 10.66 2.52 16.34
N VAL A 15 11.17 3.72 16.64
CA VAL A 15 11.33 4.80 15.64
C VAL A 15 12.32 4.38 14.54
N THR A 16 13.40 3.67 14.91
CA THR A 16 14.39 3.18 13.94
C THR A 16 13.79 2.08 13.05
N GLN A 17 13.01 1.16 13.62
CA GLN A 17 12.26 0.14 12.89
C GLN A 17 11.21 0.74 11.94
N LEU A 18 10.49 1.78 12.38
CA LEU A 18 9.52 2.50 11.54
C LEU A 18 10.21 3.27 10.40
N LYS A 19 11.35 3.91 10.65
CA LYS A 19 12.14 4.57 9.59
C LYS A 19 12.66 3.57 8.56
N GLN A 20 13.15 2.42 9.01
CA GLN A 20 13.57 1.33 8.11
C GLN A 20 12.39 0.77 7.31
N LEU A 21 11.23 0.61 7.94
CA LEU A 21 10.00 0.16 7.28
C LEU A 21 9.54 1.16 6.21
N ARG A 22 9.59 2.45 6.54
CA ARG A 22 9.29 3.56 5.60
C ARG A 22 10.20 3.52 4.40
N SER A 23 11.52 3.44 4.64
CA SER A 23 12.53 3.39 3.58
C SER A 23 12.31 2.18 2.66
N LYS A 24 12.02 0.99 3.23
CA LYS A 24 11.70 -0.22 2.45
C LYS A 24 10.43 -0.08 1.61
N LEU A 25 9.40 0.61 2.12
CA LEU A 25 8.17 0.87 1.39
C LEU A 25 8.40 1.87 0.24
N GLU A 26 9.15 2.93 0.48
CA GLU A 26 9.51 3.90 -0.55
C GLU A 26 10.38 3.26 -1.65
N GLU A 27 11.34 2.43 -1.28
CA GLU A 27 12.16 1.67 -2.23
C GLU A 27 11.31 0.69 -3.05
N ALA A 28 10.41 -0.06 -2.40
CA ALA A 28 9.48 -0.96 -3.09
C ALA A 28 8.55 -0.20 -4.04
N ASN A 29 8.02 0.96 -3.63
CA ASN A 29 7.16 1.80 -4.47
C ASN A 29 7.92 2.38 -5.67
N LYS A 30 9.19 2.79 -5.50
CA LYS A 30 10.04 3.25 -6.61
C LYS A 30 10.30 2.13 -7.62
N GLY A 31 10.69 0.94 -7.16
CA GLY A 31 10.95 -0.20 -8.04
C GLY A 31 9.70 -0.76 -8.74
N THR A 32 8.53 -0.63 -8.12
CA THR A 32 7.26 -1.09 -8.70
C THR A 32 6.68 -0.12 -9.71
N ARG A 33 6.92 1.19 -9.57
CA ARG A 33 6.55 2.20 -10.57
C ARG A 33 7.22 1.95 -11.94
N SER A 34 8.46 1.47 -11.95
CA SER A 34 9.18 1.13 -13.18
C SER A 34 8.83 -0.24 -13.75
N THR A 35 8.02 -1.04 -13.04
CA THR A 35 7.67 -2.42 -13.44
C THR A 35 6.21 -2.48 -13.93
N PRO A 36 5.97 -2.78 -15.23
CA PRO A 36 4.62 -3.03 -15.75
C PRO A 36 3.89 -4.10 -14.94
N LEU A 37 2.56 -4.00 -14.83
CA LEU A 37 1.74 -4.93 -14.05
C LEU A 37 2.01 -6.41 -14.41
N GLU A 38 2.16 -6.68 -15.70
CA GLU A 38 2.42 -8.02 -16.27
C GLU A 38 3.76 -8.63 -15.82
N ASN A 39 4.71 -7.78 -15.42
CA ASN A 39 6.05 -8.17 -14.98
C ASN A 39 6.21 -8.17 -13.45
N ARG A 40 5.15 -7.85 -12.70
CA ARG A 40 5.20 -7.85 -11.24
C ARG A 40 5.25 -9.29 -10.70
N PRO A 41 6.09 -9.58 -9.70
CA PRO A 41 6.16 -10.92 -9.12
C PRO A 41 4.85 -11.28 -8.43
N ARG A 42 4.46 -12.56 -8.50
CA ARG A 42 3.30 -13.07 -7.74
C ARG A 42 3.63 -13.09 -6.25
N LEU A 43 2.78 -12.45 -5.46
CA LEU A 43 2.91 -12.45 -4.02
C LEU A 43 2.25 -13.70 -3.43
N PRO A 44 2.92 -14.40 -2.50
CA PRO A 44 2.32 -15.54 -1.82
C PRO A 44 1.17 -15.07 -0.93
N LEU A 45 0.16 -15.93 -0.76
CA LEU A 45 -0.89 -15.70 0.22
C LEU A 45 -0.29 -15.74 1.62
N ILE A 46 -0.47 -14.67 2.40
CA ILE A 46 0.04 -14.58 3.77
C ILE A 46 -1.03 -15.11 4.74
N PRO A 47 -0.77 -16.20 5.48
CA PRO A 47 -1.70 -16.68 6.50
C PRO A 47 -1.84 -15.65 7.63
N LEU A 48 -3.06 -15.37 8.09
CA LEU A 48 -3.34 -14.42 9.18
C LEU A 48 -2.99 -15.00 10.56
N ARG A 49 -1.72 -15.33 10.79
CA ARG A 49 -1.19 -15.74 12.11
C ARG A 49 -0.86 -14.52 12.95
N LYS A 50 -0.86 -14.63 14.30
CA LYS A 50 -0.58 -13.52 15.23
C LYS A 50 0.69 -12.71 14.86
N ARG A 51 1.78 -13.40 14.48
CA ARG A 51 3.03 -12.77 14.02
C ARG A 51 2.87 -11.92 12.76
N ASN A 52 2.11 -12.42 11.78
CA ASN A 52 1.88 -11.73 10.51
C ASN A 52 0.92 -10.54 10.69
N GLN A 53 -0.05 -10.67 11.59
CA GLN A 53 -0.94 -9.58 11.97
C GLN A 53 -0.18 -8.42 12.62
N ALA A 54 0.86 -8.68 13.43
CA ALA A 54 1.67 -7.62 14.01
C ALA A 54 2.39 -6.79 12.93
N ALA A 55 2.97 -7.45 11.91
CA ALA A 55 3.58 -6.76 10.78
C ALA A 55 2.56 -5.93 9.98
N LEU A 56 1.37 -6.48 9.73
CA LEU A 56 0.28 -5.76 9.06
C LEU A 56 -0.19 -4.54 9.87
N ARG A 57 -0.36 -4.69 11.19
CA ARG A 57 -0.75 -3.58 12.08
C ARG A 57 0.31 -2.48 12.14
N ALA A 58 1.60 -2.82 12.09
CA ALA A 58 2.66 -1.84 12.05
C ALA A 58 2.69 -1.05 10.72
N LEU A 59 2.34 -1.70 9.61
CA LEU A 59 2.33 -1.08 8.29
C LEU A 59 1.09 -0.22 8.03
N ASN A 60 -0.06 -0.60 8.60
CA ASN A 60 -1.36 0.00 8.27
C ASN A 60 -1.44 1.53 8.50
N PRO A 61 -0.91 2.09 9.61
CA PRO A 61 -0.91 3.55 9.81
C PRO A 61 -0.08 4.27 8.74
N MET A 62 1.04 3.69 8.34
CA MET A 62 1.91 4.27 7.30
C MET A 62 1.21 4.22 5.94
N LEU A 63 0.54 3.11 5.64
CA LEU A 63 -0.20 2.93 4.40
C LEU A 63 -1.30 3.98 4.23
N SER A 64 -2.04 4.30 5.29
CA SER A 64 -3.08 5.34 5.26
C SER A 64 -2.53 6.67 4.75
N THR A 65 -1.38 7.10 5.28
CA THR A 65 -0.74 8.36 4.87
C THR A 65 -0.34 8.37 3.39
N TYR A 66 0.19 7.26 2.87
CA TYR A 66 0.54 7.16 1.45
C TYR A 66 -0.70 7.11 0.55
N LEU A 67 -1.78 6.46 0.99
CA LEU A 67 -3.03 6.37 0.23
C LEU A 67 -3.76 7.71 0.19
N GLU A 68 -3.77 8.47 1.29
CA GLU A 68 -4.34 9.82 1.33
C GLU A 68 -3.60 10.79 0.38
N ALA A 69 -2.29 10.62 0.23
CA ALA A 69 -1.46 11.41 -0.68
C ALA A 69 -1.51 10.93 -2.15
N SER A 70 -2.18 9.80 -2.44
CA SER A 70 -2.24 9.23 -3.78
C SER A 70 -3.16 10.04 -4.70
N ARG A 71 -2.75 10.20 -5.96
CA ARG A 71 -3.47 11.01 -6.95
C ARG A 71 -4.55 10.22 -7.68
N ASP A 72 -4.34 8.93 -7.86
CA ASP A 72 -5.23 8.06 -8.63
C ASP A 72 -5.17 6.59 -8.17
N LEU A 73 -6.07 5.78 -8.73
CA LEU A 73 -6.20 4.38 -8.41
C LEU A 73 -5.00 3.53 -8.84
N CYS A 74 -4.21 3.99 -9.82
CA CYS A 74 -2.99 3.32 -10.26
C CYS A 74 -1.89 3.48 -9.21
N GLU A 75 -1.75 4.69 -8.67
CA GLU A 75 -0.84 4.98 -7.55
C GLU A 75 -1.26 4.23 -6.29
N MET A 76 -2.56 4.14 -6.00
CA MET A 76 -3.06 3.30 -4.90
C MET A 76 -2.71 1.82 -5.10
N ASP A 77 -2.88 1.26 -6.29
CA ASP A 77 -2.51 -0.13 -6.60
C ASP A 77 -1.01 -0.39 -6.38
N LEU A 78 -0.17 0.53 -6.86
CA LEU A 78 1.28 0.50 -6.65
C LEU A 78 1.65 0.51 -5.17
N ILE A 79 1.05 1.41 -4.39
CA ILE A 79 1.28 1.53 -2.94
C ILE A 79 0.87 0.23 -2.22
N HIS A 80 -0.29 -0.35 -2.56
CA HIS A 80 -0.75 -1.62 -1.98
C HIS A 80 0.17 -2.78 -2.36
N PHE A 81 0.65 -2.82 -3.61
CA PHE A 81 1.57 -3.85 -4.06
C PHE A 81 2.94 -3.75 -3.37
N GLY A 82 3.50 -2.53 -3.27
CA GLY A 82 4.74 -2.28 -2.54
C GLY A 82 4.62 -2.63 -1.05
N ALA A 83 3.48 -2.29 -0.43
CA ALA A 83 3.16 -2.69 0.93
C ALA A 83 3.14 -4.21 1.11
N ALA A 84 2.44 -4.93 0.23
CA ALA A 84 2.37 -6.38 0.28
C ALA A 84 3.75 -7.04 0.06
N LEU A 85 4.59 -6.49 -0.83
CA LEU A 85 5.99 -6.90 -1.01
C LEU A 85 6.80 -6.76 0.28
N VAL A 86 6.70 -5.61 0.94
CA VAL A 86 7.40 -5.33 2.21
C VAL A 86 6.97 -6.33 3.28
N VAL A 87 5.67 -6.60 3.40
CA VAL A 87 5.14 -7.57 4.37
C VAL A 87 5.65 -8.98 4.05
N CYS A 88 5.64 -9.41 2.79
CA CYS A 88 6.21 -10.70 2.36
C CYS A 88 7.69 -10.82 2.76
N ARG A 89 8.48 -9.75 2.58
CA ARG A 89 9.90 -9.70 2.97
C ARG A 89 10.09 -9.78 4.48
N ILE A 90 9.26 -9.09 5.27
CA ILE A 90 9.33 -9.12 6.75
C ILE A 90 8.99 -10.50 7.32
N ILE A 91 7.99 -11.16 6.71
CA ILE A 91 7.56 -12.49 7.15
C ILE A 91 8.54 -13.58 6.68
N GLY A 92 9.38 -13.28 5.69
CA GLY A 92 10.36 -14.22 5.14
C GLY A 92 9.73 -15.22 4.17
N THR A 93 8.63 -14.85 3.50
CA THR A 93 8.02 -15.69 2.48
C THR A 93 8.80 -15.60 1.18
N ASN A 94 9.09 -16.74 0.55
CA ASN A 94 9.71 -16.77 -0.77
C ASN A 94 8.78 -16.14 -1.82
N ILE A 95 9.16 -14.97 -2.33
CA ILE A 95 8.50 -14.34 -3.46
C ILE A 95 9.07 -15.01 -4.71
N SER A 96 8.28 -15.86 -5.36
CA SER A 96 8.71 -16.49 -6.60
C SER A 96 8.79 -15.44 -7.71
N MET A 97 10.01 -15.11 -8.11
CA MET A 97 10.28 -14.32 -9.33
C MET A 97 10.02 -15.14 -10.60
N ALA A 98 9.85 -16.46 -10.48
CA ALA A 98 9.69 -17.40 -11.60
C ALA A 98 8.26 -17.45 -12.17
N GLY A 99 7.29 -16.87 -11.47
CA GLY A 99 5.94 -16.71 -12.00
C GLY A 99 5.87 -15.50 -12.92
N ARG A 100 6.42 -15.59 -14.15
CA ARG A 100 5.94 -14.72 -15.24
C ARG A 100 4.42 -14.84 -15.21
N ALA A 101 3.72 -13.72 -15.01
CA ALA A 101 2.28 -13.74 -15.21
C ALA A 101 2.09 -14.21 -16.66
N THR A 102 1.56 -15.42 -16.85
CA THR A 102 0.97 -15.80 -18.14
C THR A 102 0.04 -14.66 -18.49
N ALA A 103 0.43 -13.85 -19.48
CA ALA A 103 -0.13 -12.55 -19.82
C ALA A 103 -1.61 -12.46 -19.45
N GLN A 104 -1.89 -11.96 -18.23
CA GLN A 104 -3.25 -11.67 -17.86
C GLN A 104 -3.50 -10.33 -18.52
N SER A 105 -4.14 -10.44 -19.69
CA SER A 105 -4.67 -9.38 -20.53
C SER A 105 -4.73 -8.02 -19.82
N SER A 106 -4.29 -6.97 -20.52
CA SER A 106 -4.35 -5.54 -20.18
C SER A 106 -5.72 -5.01 -19.70
N ALA A 107 -6.70 -5.89 -19.49
CA ALA A 107 -7.95 -5.64 -18.81
C ALA A 107 -7.71 -5.06 -17.40
N ILE A 108 -8.23 -3.85 -17.21
CA ILE A 108 -8.40 -3.19 -15.91
C ILE A 108 -8.95 -4.21 -14.90
N SER A 109 -8.26 -4.35 -13.76
CA SER A 109 -8.62 -5.30 -12.71
C SER A 109 -10.07 -5.10 -12.24
N THR A 110 -10.78 -6.19 -11.94
CA THR A 110 -12.21 -6.14 -11.57
C THR A 110 -12.48 -5.25 -10.36
N TRP A 111 -11.57 -5.23 -9.38
CA TRP A 111 -11.71 -4.34 -8.21
C TRP A 111 -11.58 -2.86 -8.61
N ARG A 112 -10.68 -2.53 -9.55
CA ARG A 112 -10.46 -1.17 -10.02
C ARG A 112 -11.70 -0.64 -10.74
N LYS A 113 -12.26 -1.44 -11.65
CA LYS A 113 -13.55 -1.11 -12.31
C LYS A 113 -14.65 -0.81 -11.30
N ARG A 114 -14.82 -1.67 -10.28
CA ARG A 114 -15.85 -1.47 -9.23
C ARG A 114 -15.66 -0.15 -8.47
N ILE A 115 -14.41 0.25 -8.19
CA ILE A 115 -14.15 1.51 -7.50
C ILE A 115 -14.39 2.69 -8.45
N GLU A 116 -13.94 2.60 -9.70
CA GLU A 116 -14.18 3.63 -10.74
C GLU A 116 -15.69 3.87 -10.94
N ASP A 117 -16.51 2.82 -11.02
CA ASP A 117 -17.97 2.91 -11.14
C ASP A 117 -18.62 3.62 -9.93
N ARG A 118 -18.15 3.31 -8.71
CA ARG A 118 -18.65 3.97 -7.49
C ARG A 118 -18.26 5.44 -7.45
N ILE A 119 -17.04 5.77 -7.86
CA ILE A 119 -16.59 7.17 -7.97
C ILE A 119 -17.43 7.92 -9.01
N ALA A 120 -17.70 7.32 -10.17
CA ALA A 120 -18.53 7.92 -11.21
C ALA A 120 -19.95 8.18 -10.69
N THR A 121 -20.54 7.22 -9.98
CA THR A 121 -21.87 7.37 -9.35
C THR A 121 -21.88 8.51 -8.33
N ALA A 122 -20.87 8.59 -7.46
CA ALA A 122 -20.77 9.67 -6.47
C ALA A 122 -20.63 11.05 -7.13
N ARG A 123 -19.81 11.18 -8.17
CA ARG A 123 -19.67 12.43 -8.94
C ARG A 123 -20.99 12.85 -9.58
N ALA A 124 -21.75 11.92 -10.14
CA ALA A 124 -23.07 12.20 -10.72
C ALA A 124 -24.06 12.71 -9.66
N LEU A 125 -24.07 12.12 -8.46
CA LEU A 125 -24.90 12.59 -7.34
C LEU A 125 -24.49 13.98 -6.86
N ILE A 126 -23.18 14.23 -6.69
CA ILE A 126 -22.66 15.56 -6.33
C ILE A 126 -23.09 16.59 -7.37
N GLY A 127 -22.94 16.29 -8.66
CA GLY A 127 -23.35 17.19 -9.75
C GLY A 127 -24.83 17.56 -9.68
N LYS A 128 -25.71 16.59 -9.41
CA LYS A 128 -27.15 16.85 -9.19
C LYS A 128 -27.37 17.77 -7.99
N LEU A 129 -26.76 17.47 -6.85
CA LEU A 129 -26.89 18.29 -5.63
C LEU A 129 -26.37 19.70 -5.84
N THR A 130 -25.26 19.89 -6.56
CA THR A 130 -24.74 21.22 -6.88
C THR A 130 -25.67 21.97 -7.82
N SER A 131 -26.29 21.30 -8.80
CA SER A 131 -27.27 21.94 -9.68
C SER A 131 -28.53 22.37 -8.94
N PHE A 132 -29.01 21.58 -7.96
CA PHE A 132 -30.13 21.97 -7.10
C PHE A 132 -29.81 23.14 -6.18
N ARG A 133 -28.55 23.33 -5.80
CA ARG A 133 -28.10 24.45 -4.97
C ARG A 133 -27.96 25.76 -5.76
N SER A 134 -27.68 25.68 -7.06
CA SER A 134 -27.37 26.84 -7.91
C SER A 134 -28.55 27.35 -8.73
N GLY A 135 -29.65 26.60 -8.80
CA GLY A 135 -30.95 27.06 -9.31
C GLY A 135 -31.89 27.44 -8.18
#